data_AF-A0A368BHQ2-F1
#
_entry.id   AF-A0A368BHQ2-F1
#
_cell.length_a   1.000
_cell.length_b   1.000
_cell.length_c   1.000
_cell.angle_alpha   90.00
_cell.angle_beta   90.00
_cell.angle_gamma   90.00
#
_symmetry.space_group_name_H-M   'P 1'
#
loop_
_entity.id
_entity.type
_entity.pdbx_description
1 polymer ?
#
loop_
_entity_poly.entity_id
_entity_poly.type
_entity_poly.pdbx_seq_one_letter_code
_entity_poly.pdbx_strand_id
1 'polypeptide(L)'
;MLDPLLKPLAKVSHRDIVRRGLRCDCPNCGQAKLFRSLLKIHHRCPSCGMTLERGDGYYLGPLCINYGFVVFGYVAPFLLLGVAGIIPFGLALVLGLSGAIILPIILYRPCWSLWLMIYYFCLPDELHANRPEDSDDLMFEEEQRR
;
A
#
# COMPACT_ATOMS: atom_id res chain seq x y z
N MET A 1 -24.89 -2.08 3.67
CA MET A 1 -25.21 -0.73 4.19
C MET A 1 -24.25 0.29 3.55
N LEU A 2 -24.70 1.09 2.58
CA LEU A 2 -23.87 2.17 1.99
C LEU A 2 -23.43 3.11 3.12
N ASP A 3 -22.11 3.24 3.36
CA ASP A 3 -21.55 4.16 4.35
C ASP A 3 -22.00 5.59 3.97
N PRO A 4 -22.81 6.30 4.78
CA PRO A 4 -23.47 7.58 4.42
C PRO A 4 -22.51 8.75 4.08
N LEU A 5 -21.21 8.52 4.20
CA LEU A 5 -20.14 9.50 4.00
C LEU A 5 -19.42 9.32 2.65
N LEU A 6 -19.79 8.32 1.84
CA LEU A 6 -19.13 8.07 0.57
C LEU A 6 -19.65 9.01 -0.51
N LYS A 7 -18.75 9.81 -1.09
CA LYS A 7 -19.11 10.70 -2.21
C LYS A 7 -19.14 9.92 -3.53
N PRO A 8 -20.16 10.11 -4.39
CA PRO A 8 -20.15 9.56 -5.74
C PRO A 8 -19.01 10.22 -6.53
N LEU A 9 -18.15 9.40 -7.13
CA LEU A 9 -16.98 9.84 -7.89
C LEU A 9 -17.03 9.23 -9.29
N ALA A 10 -16.47 9.94 -10.27
CA ALA A 10 -16.30 9.40 -11.61
C ALA A 10 -15.33 8.21 -11.59
N LYS A 11 -15.55 7.26 -12.53
CA LYS A 11 -14.68 6.09 -12.71
C LYS A 11 -13.22 6.51 -12.85
N VAL A 12 -12.34 5.80 -12.15
CA VAL A 12 -10.90 6.06 -12.06
C VAL A 12 -10.17 5.15 -13.05
N SER A 13 -9.35 5.74 -13.92
CA SER A 13 -8.50 5.00 -14.86
C SER A 13 -7.22 4.49 -14.19
N HIS A 14 -6.63 3.40 -14.71
CA HIS A 14 -5.32 2.89 -14.29
C HIS A 14 -4.22 3.97 -14.25
N ARG A 15 -4.24 4.93 -15.19
CA ARG A 15 -3.27 6.04 -15.21
C ARG A 15 -3.40 6.93 -13.97
N ASP A 16 -4.63 7.19 -13.53
CA ASP A 16 -4.88 7.98 -12.33
C ASP A 16 -4.45 7.22 -11.08
N ILE A 17 -4.66 5.91 -11.02
CA ILE A 17 -4.22 5.04 -9.91
C ILE A 17 -2.70 5.14 -9.77
N VAL A 18 -1.94 4.97 -10.87
CA VAL A 18 -0.48 5.08 -10.84
C VAL A 18 -0.03 6.48 -10.43
N ARG A 19 -0.62 7.54 -11.02
CA ARG A 19 -0.25 8.92 -10.68
C ARG A 19 -0.50 9.23 -9.19
N ARG A 20 -1.62 8.77 -8.64
CA ARG A 20 -2.02 8.98 -7.24
C ARG A 20 -1.14 8.15 -6.29
N GLY A 21 -0.83 6.90 -6.66
CA GLY A 21 0.10 6.04 -5.94
C GLY A 21 1.51 6.63 -5.82
N LEU A 22 2.04 7.21 -6.90
CA LEU A 22 3.34 7.90 -6.85
C LEU A 22 3.33 9.14 -5.95
N ARG A 23 2.18 9.81 -5.80
CA ARG A 23 2.03 11.00 -4.94
C ARG A 23 1.66 10.67 -3.49
N CYS A 24 1.47 9.39 -3.16
CA CYS A 24 0.91 8.94 -1.88
C CYS A 24 -0.46 9.59 -1.58
N ASP A 25 -1.27 9.77 -2.63
CA ASP A 25 -2.64 10.26 -2.54
C ASP A 25 -3.63 9.09 -2.50
N CYS A 26 -4.86 9.36 -2.04
CA CYS A 26 -5.94 8.37 -2.06
C CYS A 26 -6.14 7.82 -3.49
N PRO A 27 -6.11 6.49 -3.71
CA PRO A 27 -6.29 5.91 -5.05
C PRO A 27 -7.69 6.22 -5.63
N ASN A 28 -8.70 6.36 -4.77
CA ASN A 28 -10.09 6.59 -5.15
C ASN A 28 -10.41 8.05 -5.54
N CYS A 29 -10.10 9.03 -4.67
CA CYS A 29 -10.40 10.44 -4.97
C CYS A 29 -9.20 11.29 -5.41
N GLY A 30 -7.98 10.91 -5.04
CA GLY A 30 -6.75 11.68 -5.32
C GLY A 30 -6.63 13.03 -4.59
N GLN A 31 -7.57 13.38 -3.70
CA GLN A 31 -7.62 14.71 -3.06
C GLN A 31 -6.98 14.76 -1.65
N ALA A 32 -6.84 13.61 -0.99
CA ALA A 32 -6.27 13.52 0.35
C ALA A 32 -5.04 12.63 0.37
N LYS A 33 -4.08 12.96 1.25
CA LYS A 33 -2.90 12.12 1.49
C LYS A 33 -3.29 10.84 2.21
N LEU A 34 -2.65 9.74 1.82
CA LEU A 34 -2.87 8.42 2.41
C LEU A 34 -2.48 8.40 3.90
N PHE A 35 -1.40 9.10 4.25
CA PHE A 35 -0.84 9.13 5.60
C PHE A 35 -1.27 10.35 6.40
N ARG A 36 -1.62 10.14 7.67
CA ARG A 36 -1.90 11.21 8.65
C ARG A 36 -0.63 11.69 9.33
N SER A 37 0.35 10.81 9.51
CA SER A 37 1.65 11.07 10.13
C SER A 37 2.74 10.26 9.44
N LEU A 38 4.00 10.40 9.87
CA LEU A 38 5.16 9.73 9.26
C LEU A 38 4.99 8.21 9.14
N LEU A 39 4.35 7.57 10.12
CA LEU A 39 4.16 6.11 10.16
C LEU A 39 2.70 5.69 10.40
N LYS A 40 1.74 6.61 10.22
CA LYS A 40 0.32 6.33 10.49
C LYS A 40 -0.54 6.58 9.26
N ILE A 41 -1.16 5.53 8.75
CA ILE A 41 -2.13 5.61 7.67
C ILE A 41 -3.50 6.10 8.19
N HIS A 42 -4.29 6.72 7.34
CA HIS A 42 -5.68 6.98 7.63
C HIS A 42 -6.52 5.72 7.49
N HIS A 43 -7.30 5.37 8.51
CA HIS A 43 -8.26 4.26 8.42
C HIS A 43 -9.34 4.53 7.35
N ARG A 44 -9.79 5.79 7.25
CA ARG A 44 -10.72 6.28 6.21
C ARG A 44 -10.16 7.53 5.56
N CYS A 45 -10.35 7.66 4.24
CA CYS A 45 -9.99 8.86 3.51
C CYS A 45 -10.84 10.06 3.99
N PRO A 46 -10.24 11.19 4.40
CA PRO A 46 -10.99 12.34 4.91
C PRO A 46 -11.79 13.09 3.84
N SER A 47 -11.51 12.88 2.55
CA SER A 47 -12.21 13.54 1.44
C SER A 47 -13.39 12.71 0.91
N CYS A 48 -13.18 11.42 0.64
CA CYS A 48 -14.19 10.55 0.03
C CYS A 48 -14.79 9.49 0.97
N GLY A 49 -14.31 9.38 2.21
CA GLY A 49 -14.85 8.44 3.19
C GLY A 49 -14.45 6.97 2.99
N MET A 50 -13.78 6.62 1.88
CA MET A 50 -13.37 5.24 1.59
C MET A 50 -12.47 4.70 2.70
N THR A 51 -12.79 3.49 3.17
CA THR A 51 -11.97 2.72 4.10
C THR A 51 -10.69 2.26 3.39
N LEU A 52 -9.55 2.81 3.79
CA LEU A 52 -8.23 2.47 3.25
C LEU A 52 -7.61 1.26 3.96
N GLU A 53 -8.05 1.04 5.21
CA GLU A 53 -7.59 -0.02 6.08
C GLU A 53 -8.78 -0.94 6.38
N ARG A 54 -8.98 -1.96 5.54
CA ARG A 54 -10.17 -2.84 5.58
C ARG A 54 -10.03 -4.06 6.52
N GLY A 55 -8.86 -4.29 7.12
CA GLY A 55 -8.61 -5.37 8.09
C GLY A 55 -7.14 -5.77 8.21
N ASP A 56 -6.83 -6.66 9.18
CA ASP A 56 -5.46 -7.03 9.58
C ASP A 56 -4.61 -7.62 8.44
N GLY A 57 -5.23 -8.33 7.47
CA GLY A 57 -4.52 -8.91 6.33
C GLY A 57 -3.96 -7.89 5.33
N TYR A 58 -4.50 -6.68 5.31
CA TYR A 58 -4.10 -5.65 4.34
C TYR A 58 -2.72 -5.04 4.64
N TYR A 59 -2.27 -5.20 5.89
CA TYR A 59 -0.93 -4.81 6.35
C TYR A 59 0.18 -5.73 5.84
N LEU A 60 -0.17 -6.97 5.46
CA LEU A 60 0.80 -7.97 5.06
C LEU A 60 1.48 -7.61 3.73
N GLY A 61 0.74 -7.01 2.80
CA GLY A 61 1.26 -6.61 1.50
C GLY A 61 2.39 -5.56 1.57
N PRO A 62 2.17 -4.39 2.20
CA PRO A 62 3.21 -3.39 2.41
C PRO A 62 4.43 -3.95 3.18
N LEU A 63 4.19 -4.83 4.16
CA LEU A 63 5.24 -5.49 4.93
C LEU A 63 6.11 -6.40 4.06
N CYS A 64 5.48 -7.26 3.24
CA CYS A 64 6.19 -8.15 2.33
C CYS A 64 7.01 -7.38 1.29
N ILE A 65 6.45 -6.31 0.72
CA ILE A 65 7.17 -5.43 -0.21
C ILE A 65 8.37 -4.80 0.49
N ASN A 66 8.17 -4.24 1.69
CA ASN A 66 9.23 -3.59 2.45
C ASN A 66 10.37 -4.56 2.79
N TYR A 67 10.02 -5.72 3.34
CA TYR A 67 10.97 -6.78 3.67
C TYR A 67 11.75 -7.25 2.42
N GLY A 68 11.05 -7.48 1.31
CA GLY A 68 11.68 -7.88 0.05
C GLY A 68 12.69 -6.85 -0.45
N PHE A 69 12.34 -5.57 -0.47
CA PHE A 69 13.25 -4.50 -0.87
C PHE A 69 14.46 -4.39 0.05
N VAL A 70 14.27 -4.50 1.36
CA VAL A 70 15.37 -4.36 2.33
C VAL A 70 16.32 -5.56 2.26
N VAL A 71 15.77 -6.78 2.26
CA VAL A 71 16.59 -7.99 2.27
C VAL A 71 17.29 -8.19 0.93
N PHE A 72 16.54 -8.20 -0.18
CA PHE A 72 17.12 -8.49 -1.49
C PHE A 72 17.80 -7.28 -2.13
N GLY A 73 17.31 -6.07 -1.86
CA GLY A 73 17.86 -4.84 -2.44
C GLY A 73 19.05 -4.25 -1.69
N TYR A 74 19.20 -4.56 -0.39
CA TYR A 74 20.24 -3.96 0.44
C TYR A 74 21.06 -5.01 1.22
N VAL A 75 20.43 -5.75 2.12
CA VAL A 75 21.14 -6.63 3.06
C VAL A 75 21.92 -7.73 2.34
N ALA A 76 21.28 -8.47 1.42
CA ALA A 76 21.90 -9.57 0.70
C ALA A 76 23.08 -9.09 -0.18
N PRO A 77 22.96 -8.03 -1.00
CA PRO A 77 24.11 -7.48 -1.73
C PRO A 77 25.31 -7.12 -0.84
N PHE A 78 25.10 -6.42 0.28
CA PHE A 78 26.21 -6.05 1.17
C PHE A 78 26.87 -7.27 1.82
N LEU A 79 26.10 -8.27 2.25
CA LEU A 79 26.65 -9.52 2.77
C LEU A 79 27.43 -10.29 1.70
N LEU A 80 26.92 -10.36 0.47
CA LEU A 80 27.60 -11.01 -0.65
C LEU A 80 28.94 -10.31 -0.98
N LEU A 81 28.98 -8.98 -0.98
CA LEU A 81 30.22 -8.22 -1.17
C LEU A 81 31.24 -8.50 -0.05
N GLY A 82 30.78 -8.68 1.19
CA GLY A 82 31.61 -9.05 2.32
C GLY A 82 32.18 -10.46 2.20
N VAL A 83 31.36 -11.43 1.80
CA VAL A 83 31.79 -12.84 1.58
C VAL A 83 32.73 -12.95 0.38
N ALA A 84 32.51 -12.17 -0.67
CA ALA A 84 33.37 -12.11 -1.84
C ALA A 84 34.74 -11.43 -1.57
N GLY A 85 34.94 -10.87 -0.37
CA GLY A 85 36.18 -10.21 0.02
C GLY A 85 36.40 -8.84 -0.64
N ILE A 86 35.39 -8.27 -1.30
CA ILE A 86 35.47 -6.93 -1.92
C ILE A 86 35.49 -5.85 -0.84
N ILE A 87 34.70 -6.05 0.22
CA ILE A 87 34.67 -5.20 1.41
C ILE A 87 34.98 -6.04 2.66
N PRO A 88 35.57 -5.45 3.72
CA PRO A 88 35.82 -6.18 4.95
C PRO A 88 34.50 -6.67 5.56
N PHE A 89 34.45 -7.93 5.98
CA PHE A 89 33.23 -8.57 6.46
C PHE A 89 32.57 -7.82 7.64
N GLY A 90 33.37 -7.27 8.56
CA GLY A 90 32.85 -6.46 9.67
C GLY A 90 32.11 -5.20 9.20
N LEU A 91 32.59 -4.53 8.14
CA LEU A 91 31.92 -3.38 7.55
C LEU A 91 30.63 -3.79 6.84
N ALA A 92 30.65 -4.91 6.10
CA ALA A 92 29.46 -5.48 5.46
C ALA A 92 28.35 -5.77 6.47
N LEU A 93 28.72 -6.32 7.64
CA LEU A 93 27.81 -6.61 8.74
C LEU A 93 27.19 -5.34 9.33
N VAL A 94 28.02 -4.33 9.63
CA VAL A 94 27.54 -3.05 10.19
C VAL A 94 26.61 -2.35 9.20
N LEU A 95 26.99 -2.28 7.93
CA LEU A 95 26.16 -1.68 6.88
C LEU A 95 24.85 -2.45 6.74
N GLY A 96 24.89 -3.77 6.57
CA GLY A 96 23.71 -4.62 6.45
C GLY A 96 22.75 -4.46 7.63
N LEU A 97 23.26 -4.50 8.87
CA LEU A 97 22.45 -4.35 10.08
C LEU A 97 21.85 -2.94 10.21
N SER A 98 22.64 -1.90 9.90
CA SER A 98 22.15 -0.53 9.92
C SER A 98 21.02 -0.30 8.91
N GLY A 99 21.18 -0.82 7.69
CA GLY A 99 20.13 -0.75 6.66
C GLY A 99 18.90 -1.57 7.03
N ALA A 100 19.06 -2.73 7.67
CA ALA A 100 17.96 -3.57 8.13
C ALA A 100 17.06 -2.87 9.17
N ILE A 101 17.56 -1.87 9.90
CA ILE A 101 16.78 -1.10 10.87
C ILE A 101 16.26 0.20 10.25
N ILE A 102 17.12 0.93 9.53
CA ILE A 102 16.82 2.28 9.04
C ILE A 102 15.91 2.24 7.81
N LEU A 103 16.18 1.35 6.84
CA LEU A 103 15.45 1.32 5.58
C LEU A 103 13.97 0.94 5.73
N PRO A 104 13.56 -0.04 6.56
CA PRO A 104 12.15 -0.33 6.75
C PRO A 104 11.33 0.89 7.18
N ILE A 105 11.89 1.71 8.08
CA ILE A 105 11.22 2.91 8.62
C ILE A 105 11.04 3.96 7.51
N ILE A 106 12.08 4.18 6.69
CA ILE A 106 12.03 5.14 5.57
C ILE A 106 11.10 4.63 4.46
N LEU A 107 11.19 3.34 4.13
CA LEU A 107 10.44 2.71 3.04
C LEU A 107 8.99 2.37 3.41
N TYR A 108 8.59 2.49 4.69
CA TYR A 108 7.22 2.18 5.11
C TYR A 108 6.17 2.94 4.29
N ARG A 109 6.38 4.24 4.09
CA ARG A 109 5.46 5.11 3.32
C ARG A 109 5.35 4.71 1.84
N PRO A 110 6.47 4.60 1.07
CA PRO A 110 6.37 4.19 -0.32
C PRO A 110 5.90 2.74 -0.48
N CYS A 111 6.24 1.80 0.42
CA CYS A 111 5.77 0.41 0.33
C CYS A 111 4.25 0.32 0.46
N TRP A 112 3.66 1.09 1.37
CA TRP A 112 2.20 1.19 1.51
C TRP A 112 1.55 1.79 0.27
N SER A 113 2.11 2.89 -0.25
CA SER A 113 1.58 3.51 -1.45
C SER A 113 1.68 2.61 -2.68
N LEU A 114 2.82 1.92 -2.81
CA LEU A 114 3.09 0.97 -3.89
C LEU A 114 2.16 -0.25 -3.80
N TRP A 115 1.94 -0.78 -2.60
CA TRP A 115 0.99 -1.87 -2.38
C TRP A 115 -0.41 -1.50 -2.86
N LEU A 116 -0.94 -0.37 -2.41
CA LEU A 116 -2.27 0.09 -2.83
C LEU A 116 -2.34 0.34 -4.33
N MET A 117 -1.29 0.94 -4.90
CA MET A 117 -1.21 1.19 -6.33
C MET A 117 -1.26 -0.13 -7.12
N ILE A 118 -0.45 -1.12 -6.76
CA ILE A 118 -0.43 -2.44 -7.43
C ILE A 118 -1.77 -3.15 -7.26
N TYR A 119 -2.30 -3.17 -6.05
CA TYR A 119 -3.57 -3.83 -5.74
C TYR A 119 -4.72 -3.27 -6.58
N TYR A 120 -4.92 -1.95 -6.56
CA TYR A 120 -6.01 -1.32 -7.31
C TYR A 120 -5.75 -1.19 -8.82
N PHE A 121 -4.49 -1.31 -9.25
CA PHE A 121 -4.19 -1.43 -10.67
C PHE A 121 -4.61 -2.81 -11.22
N CYS A 122 -4.41 -3.89 -10.45
CA CYS A 122 -4.83 -5.23 -10.85
C CYS A 122 -6.34 -5.44 -10.67
N LEU A 123 -6.91 -4.93 -9.58
CA LEU A 123 -8.34 -5.01 -9.26
C LEU A 123 -8.93 -3.59 -9.20
N PRO A 124 -9.13 -2.94 -10.36
CA PRO A 124 -9.71 -1.61 -10.41
C PRO A 124 -11.18 -1.59 -9.96
N ASP A 125 -11.91 -2.70 -10.08
CA ASP A 125 -13.35 -2.80 -9.77
C ASP A 125 -13.63 -2.82 -8.26
N GLU A 126 -12.63 -3.17 -7.43
CA GLU A 126 -12.69 -3.09 -5.97
C GLU A 126 -12.61 -1.65 -5.43
N LEU A 127 -12.27 -0.72 -6.31
CA LEU A 127 -12.27 0.70 -6.00
C LEU A 127 -13.71 1.19 -5.97
N HIS A 128 -14.11 1.88 -4.90
CA HIS A 128 -15.51 2.31 -4.75
C HIS A 128 -16.05 3.13 -5.93
N ALA A 129 -15.24 3.95 -6.61
CA ALA A 129 -15.67 4.70 -7.79
C ALA A 129 -15.87 3.84 -9.06
N ASN A 130 -15.32 2.62 -9.08
CA ASN A 130 -15.37 1.69 -10.21
C ASN A 130 -16.28 0.49 -9.96
N ARG A 131 -16.72 0.28 -8.71
CA ARG A 131 -17.56 -0.86 -8.31
C ARG A 131 -18.87 -0.86 -9.12
N PRO A 132 -19.27 -2.00 -9.72
CA PRO A 132 -20.54 -2.10 -10.44
C PRO A 132 -21.72 -2.06 -9.47
N GLU A 133 -22.77 -1.27 -9.78
CA GLU A 133 -23.99 -1.14 -8.96
C GLU A 133 -24.62 -2.51 -8.62
N ASP A 134 -24.60 -3.46 -9.56
CA ASP A 134 -25.14 -4.82 -9.40
C ASP A 134 -24.48 -5.63 -8.26
N SER A 135 -23.23 -5.31 -7.90
CA SER A 135 -22.55 -6.03 -6.82
C SER A 135 -23.06 -5.68 -5.42
N ASP A 136 -23.66 -4.50 -5.23
CA ASP A 136 -24.29 -4.17 -3.96
C ASP A 136 -25.64 -4.90 -3.83
N ASP A 137 -26.41 -4.99 -4.93
CA ASP A 137 -27.72 -5.68 -4.98
C ASP A 137 -27.61 -7.18 -4.66
N LEU A 138 -26.60 -7.87 -5.21
CA LEU A 138 -26.36 -9.29 -4.93
C LEU A 138 -26.01 -9.57 -3.45
N MET A 139 -25.25 -8.66 -2.81
CA MET A 139 -24.91 -8.80 -1.38
C MET A 139 -26.14 -8.61 -0.50
N PHE A 140 -27.05 -7.71 -0.87
CA PHE A 140 -28.34 -7.57 -0.18
C PHE A 140 -29.20 -8.82 -0.35
N GLU A 141 -29.24 -9.43 -1.53
CA GLU A 141 -29.96 -10.69 -1.75
C GLU A 141 -29.39 -11.85 -0.93
N GLU A 142 -28.07 -11.98 -0.78
CA GLU A 142 -27.45 -13.01 0.07
C GLU A 142 -27.71 -12.77 1.57
N GLU A 143 -27.64 -11.52 2.04
CA GLU A 143 -27.90 -11.17 3.43
C GLU A 143 -29.40 -11.31 3.79
N GLN A 144 -30.31 -11.06 2.85
CA GLN A 144 -31.74 -11.38 3.00
C GLN A 144 -32.05 -12.88 2.97
N ARG A 145 -31.16 -13.70 2.38
CA ARG A 145 -31.32 -15.15 2.28
C ARG A 145 -30.77 -15.88 3.52
N ARG A 146 -29.97 -15.21 4.35
CA ARG A 146 -29.48 -15.72 5.64
C ARG A 146 -30.46 -15.43 6.78
#